data_AF-A0A3R7XSG9-F1
#
_entry.id   AF-A0A3R7XSG9-F1
#
_cell.length_a   1.000
_cell.length_b   1.000
_cell.length_c   1.000
_cell.angle_alpha   90.00
_cell.angle_beta   90.00
_cell.angle_gamma   90.00
#
_symmetry.space_group_name_H-M   'P 1'
#
loop_
_entity.id
_entity.type
_entity.pdbx_description
1 polymer ?
#
loop_
_entity_poly.entity_id
_entity_poly.type
_entity_poly.pdbx_seq_one_letter_code
_entity_poly.pdbx_strand_id
1 'polypeptide(L)'
;MASAVIDRRGMLAKGVLITVHDLYGGSLPLLPLELYLHAVRGFNVQPFRFQPRTETLATSGKKLAQLLKSQKPHTTDEAIDFVTHGYGALVLREAFRTIDWNYTKCKVVMLAPPNRGIRYHKSMKKYLGVAGYGGVAAEELAMLSADTLDQRLGKLPRRCYPLVLAGKLCLNPFNQHNYPNDGLVMVEETLMPGEVRHQVIGAPHYLMPSHPTVIERTQSFMET
;
A
#
# COMPACT_ATOMS: atom_id res chain seq x y z
N MET A 1 -20.82 0.90 26.18
CA MET A 1 -19.67 1.27 27.05
C MET A 1 -18.41 0.82 26.32
N ALA A 2 -17.78 1.72 25.57
CA ALA A 2 -16.62 1.42 24.75
C ALA A 2 -15.39 1.15 25.64
N SER A 3 -14.74 0.02 25.45
CA SER A 3 -13.46 -0.28 26.11
C SER A 3 -12.36 0.44 25.36
N ALA A 4 -12.01 1.64 25.82
CA ALA A 4 -10.82 2.34 25.37
C ALA A 4 -9.59 1.61 25.92
N VAL A 5 -8.82 0.97 25.03
CA VAL A 5 -7.52 0.40 25.39
C VAL A 5 -6.54 1.57 25.55
N ILE A 6 -6.30 1.94 26.81
CA ILE A 6 -5.36 3.00 27.19
C ILE A 6 -3.94 2.45 27.03
N ASP A 7 -3.12 3.08 26.19
CA ASP A 7 -1.68 2.80 26.12
C ASP A 7 -0.97 3.32 27.39
N ARG A 8 0.17 2.73 27.75
CA ARG A 8 1.00 3.03 28.94
C ARG A 8 1.44 4.49 29.08
N ARG A 9 1.11 5.36 28.13
CA ARG A 9 1.41 6.81 28.09
C ARG A 9 0.19 7.71 28.28
N GLY A 10 -1.01 7.17 28.54
CA GLY A 10 -2.20 7.96 28.87
C GLY A 10 -2.84 8.73 27.69
N MET A 11 -2.41 8.49 26.45
CA MET A 11 -3.08 9.00 25.26
C MET A 11 -4.08 7.96 24.73
N LEU A 12 -5.30 8.42 24.39
CA LEU A 12 -6.27 7.63 23.63
C LEU A 12 -5.65 7.28 22.26
N ALA A 13 -5.48 5.99 21.96
CA ALA A 13 -5.01 5.57 20.65
C ALA A 13 -6.01 6.05 19.57
N LYS A 14 -5.53 6.81 18.58
CA LYS A 14 -6.38 7.46 17.55
C LYS A 14 -7.09 6.48 16.59
N GLY A 15 -6.78 5.18 16.67
CA GLY A 15 -7.31 4.14 15.81
C GLY A 15 -6.24 3.10 15.47
N VAL A 16 -6.66 1.94 14.96
CA VAL A 16 -5.75 0.90 14.45
C VAL A 16 -5.30 1.29 13.04
N LEU A 17 -3.99 1.32 12.82
CA LEU A 17 -3.39 1.59 11.52
C LEU A 17 -2.57 0.39 11.05
N ILE A 18 -2.97 -0.25 9.96
CA ILE A 18 -2.24 -1.38 9.39
C ILE A 18 -1.30 -0.88 8.30
N THR A 19 -0.03 -1.29 8.36
CA THR A 19 0.96 -0.90 7.35
C THR A 19 1.43 -2.09 6.53
N VAL A 20 1.46 -1.93 5.21
CA VAL A 20 1.81 -3.00 4.27
C VAL A 20 2.96 -2.54 3.37
N HIS A 21 4.06 -3.28 3.39
CA HIS A 21 5.30 -2.89 2.71
C HIS A 21 5.37 -3.30 1.23
N ASP A 22 6.41 -2.84 0.53
CA ASP A 22 6.66 -3.16 -0.89
C ASP A 22 7.45 -4.48 -1.08
N LEU A 23 7.66 -4.90 -2.34
CA LEU A 23 8.47 -6.06 -2.74
C LEU A 23 9.93 -5.93 -2.31
N TYR A 24 10.60 -4.87 -2.76
CA TYR A 24 12.03 -4.69 -2.56
C TYR A 24 12.31 -3.79 -1.36
N GLY A 25 13.35 -4.10 -0.61
CA GLY A 25 13.64 -3.42 0.67
C GLY A 25 12.71 -3.85 1.83
N GLY A 26 11.67 -4.64 1.55
CA GLY A 26 10.72 -5.12 2.56
C GLY A 26 10.12 -3.95 3.34
N SER A 27 10.13 -4.03 4.66
CA SER A 27 9.59 -2.99 5.53
C SER A 27 10.51 -1.79 5.78
N LEU A 28 11.78 -1.85 5.35
CA LEU A 28 12.76 -0.80 5.66
C LEU A 28 12.34 0.58 5.13
N PRO A 29 11.85 0.73 3.88
CA PRO A 29 11.41 2.04 3.38
C PRO A 29 10.24 2.62 4.17
N LEU A 30 9.35 1.76 4.70
CA LEU A 30 8.13 2.18 5.40
C LEU A 30 8.38 2.51 6.88
N LEU A 31 9.48 2.00 7.46
CA LEU A 31 9.79 2.12 8.89
C LEU A 31 9.84 3.58 9.40
N PRO A 32 10.43 4.57 8.69
CA PRO A 32 10.41 5.96 9.15
C PRO A 32 8.99 6.52 9.31
N LEU A 33 8.10 6.18 8.39
CA LEU A 33 6.70 6.60 8.43
C LEU A 33 5.94 5.90 9.57
N GLU A 34 6.17 4.59 9.75
CA GLU A 34 5.59 3.82 10.86
C GLU A 34 6.00 4.41 12.22
N LEU A 35 7.29 4.70 12.41
CA LEU A 35 7.82 5.30 13.63
C LEU A 35 7.22 6.69 13.87
N TYR A 36 7.11 7.52 12.84
CA TYR A 36 6.48 8.84 12.95
C TYR A 36 5.00 8.74 13.35
N LEU A 37 4.22 7.90 12.66
CA LEU A 37 2.79 7.73 12.94
C LEU A 37 2.54 7.14 14.32
N HIS A 38 3.40 6.24 14.79
CA HIS A 38 3.33 5.67 16.13
C HIS A 38 3.77 6.68 17.20
N ALA A 39 5.03 7.13 17.15
CA ALA A 39 5.67 7.87 18.24
C ALA A 39 5.22 9.34 18.31
N VAL A 40 4.92 9.97 17.17
CA VAL A 40 4.55 11.39 17.10
C VAL A 40 3.05 11.58 17.01
N ARG A 41 2.34 10.73 16.26
CA ARG A 41 0.89 10.90 16.05
C ARG A 41 0.01 10.04 16.95
N GLY A 42 0.57 9.03 17.63
CA GLY A 42 -0.16 8.18 18.58
C GLY A 42 -1.10 7.16 17.92
N PHE A 43 -0.86 6.77 16.67
CA PHE A 43 -1.58 5.66 16.05
C PHE A 43 -1.13 4.33 16.63
N ASN A 44 -2.07 3.38 16.76
CA ASN A 44 -1.73 1.99 17.02
C ASN A 44 -1.29 1.34 15.69
N VAL A 45 -0.02 1.54 15.35
CA VAL A 45 0.58 1.05 14.10
C VAL A 45 0.85 -0.44 14.20
N GLN A 46 0.24 -1.21 13.30
CA GLN A 46 0.34 -2.65 13.21
C GLN A 46 0.94 -3.06 11.87
N PRO A 47 2.27 -3.21 11.82
CA PRO A 47 3.00 -3.82 10.72
C PRO A 47 2.43 -5.16 10.24
N PHE A 48 1.96 -5.22 8.99
CA PHE A 48 1.78 -6.48 8.29
C PHE A 48 2.99 -6.76 7.41
N ARG A 49 3.61 -7.94 7.61
CA ARG A 49 4.80 -8.38 6.89
C ARG A 49 4.51 -9.66 6.11
N PHE A 50 4.82 -9.65 4.82
CA PHE A 50 4.69 -10.81 3.92
C PHE A 50 6.04 -11.13 3.27
N GLN A 51 6.14 -12.28 2.62
CA GLN A 51 7.39 -12.77 2.03
C GLN A 51 7.33 -12.70 0.49
N PRO A 52 7.59 -11.54 -0.13
CA PRO A 52 7.45 -11.36 -1.59
C PRO A 52 8.32 -12.32 -2.42
N ARG A 53 9.40 -12.84 -1.84
CA ARG A 53 10.29 -13.77 -2.54
C ARG A 53 9.68 -15.16 -2.74
N THR A 54 8.79 -15.59 -1.85
CA THR A 54 8.25 -16.95 -1.80
C THR A 54 6.73 -17.01 -1.91
N GLU A 55 6.04 -15.88 -1.70
CA GLU A 55 4.58 -15.81 -1.69
C GLU A 55 4.03 -15.13 -2.95
N THR A 56 2.93 -15.66 -3.45
CA THR A 56 2.10 -15.02 -4.49
C THR A 56 1.21 -13.93 -3.90
N LEU A 57 0.68 -13.05 -4.74
CA LEU A 57 -0.33 -12.06 -4.38
C LEU A 57 -1.50 -12.69 -3.62
N ALA A 58 -1.99 -13.83 -4.12
CA ALA A 58 -3.10 -14.56 -3.50
C ALA A 58 -2.74 -15.04 -2.08
N THR A 59 -1.52 -15.55 -1.90
CA THR A 59 -1.05 -16.05 -0.60
C THR A 59 -0.92 -14.92 0.41
N SER A 60 -0.22 -13.85 0.05
CA SER A 60 -0.05 -12.69 0.93
C SER A 60 -1.39 -11.99 1.22
N GLY A 61 -2.26 -11.86 0.22
CA GLY A 61 -3.61 -11.32 0.36
C GLY A 61 -4.48 -12.16 1.31
N LYS A 62 -4.42 -13.49 1.22
CA LYS A 62 -5.11 -14.40 2.14
C LYS A 62 -4.62 -14.26 3.58
N LYS A 63 -3.30 -14.14 3.80
CA LYS A 63 -2.72 -13.90 5.12
C LYS A 63 -3.19 -12.58 5.73
N LEU A 64 -3.17 -11.51 4.93
CA LEU A 64 -3.69 -10.21 5.37
C LEU A 64 -5.19 -10.29 5.67
N ALA A 65 -5.99 -10.93 4.82
CA ALA A 65 -7.42 -11.11 5.06
C ALA A 65 -7.71 -11.89 6.36
N GLN A 66 -6.89 -12.88 6.71
CA GLN A 66 -7.02 -13.59 7.99
C GLN A 66 -6.77 -12.66 9.19
N LEU A 67 -5.76 -11.79 9.11
CA LEU A 67 -5.51 -10.77 10.12
C LEU A 67 -6.66 -9.76 10.20
N LEU A 68 -7.18 -9.31 9.06
CA LEU A 68 -8.33 -8.40 9.04
C LEU A 68 -9.61 -9.03 9.60
N LYS A 69 -9.79 -10.34 9.44
CA LYS A 69 -10.93 -11.06 10.04
C LYS A 69 -10.83 -11.11 11.56
N SER A 70 -9.65 -11.35 12.12
CA SER A 70 -9.47 -11.38 13.58
C SER A 70 -9.53 -10.00 14.22
N GLN A 71 -9.28 -8.94 13.43
CA GLN A 71 -9.31 -7.56 13.88
C GLN A 71 -10.58 -6.81 13.46
N LYS A 72 -11.53 -7.48 12.79
CA LYS A 72 -12.71 -6.82 12.26
C LYS A 72 -13.47 -6.14 13.42
N PRO A 73 -13.74 -4.82 13.32
CA PRO A 73 -14.43 -4.13 14.39
C PRO A 73 -15.81 -4.71 14.66
N HIS A 74 -16.22 -4.70 15.92
CA HIS A 74 -17.53 -5.23 16.34
C HIS A 74 -18.65 -4.22 16.11
N THR A 75 -18.29 -2.95 15.89
CA THR A 75 -19.20 -1.82 15.69
C THR A 75 -18.90 -1.14 14.35
N THR A 76 -19.89 -0.45 13.78
CA THR A 76 -19.74 0.27 12.51
C THR A 76 -18.97 1.59 12.62
N ASP A 77 -18.72 2.05 13.84
CA ASP A 77 -18.09 3.35 14.14
C ASP A 77 -16.59 3.24 14.33
N GLU A 78 -16.08 2.03 14.60
CA GLU A 78 -14.66 1.73 14.65
C GLU A 78 -14.08 1.66 13.22
N ALA A 79 -13.02 2.44 12.99
CA ALA A 79 -12.29 2.47 11.72
C ALA A 79 -10.94 1.76 11.87
N ILE A 80 -10.53 1.07 10.80
CA ILE A 80 -9.17 0.56 10.63
C ILE A 80 -8.61 1.22 9.39
N ASP A 81 -7.52 1.95 9.57
CA ASP A 81 -6.88 2.68 8.49
C ASP A 81 -5.67 1.90 7.96
N PHE A 82 -5.25 2.24 6.75
CA PHE A 82 -4.21 1.53 6.03
C PHE A 82 -3.20 2.47 5.40
N VAL A 83 -1.91 2.20 5.58
CA VAL A 83 -0.84 2.79 4.76
C VAL A 83 -0.12 1.67 4.04
N THR A 84 -0.11 1.73 2.71
CA THR A 84 0.56 0.73 1.88
C THR A 84 1.65 1.38 1.05
N HIS A 85 2.74 0.65 0.78
CA HIS A 85 3.80 1.07 -0.13
C HIS A 85 3.97 0.07 -1.27
N GLY A 86 4.06 0.58 -2.49
CA GLY A 86 4.27 -0.20 -3.70
C GLY A 86 3.27 -1.36 -3.82
N TYR A 87 3.80 -2.57 -4.00
CA TYR A 87 3.04 -3.81 -4.12
C TYR A 87 2.15 -4.14 -2.93
N GLY A 88 2.45 -3.60 -1.73
CA GLY A 88 1.59 -3.75 -0.57
C GLY A 88 0.15 -3.28 -0.79
N ALA A 89 -0.04 -2.31 -1.70
CA ALA A 89 -1.37 -1.85 -2.10
C ALA A 89 -2.17 -2.95 -2.82
N LEU A 90 -1.51 -3.75 -3.67
CA LEU A 90 -2.15 -4.88 -4.33
C LEU A 90 -2.50 -5.98 -3.33
N VAL A 91 -1.62 -6.24 -2.36
CA VAL A 91 -1.86 -7.21 -1.28
C VAL A 91 -3.09 -6.83 -0.46
N LEU A 92 -3.24 -5.54 -0.11
CA LEU A 92 -4.43 -5.04 0.58
C LEU A 92 -5.70 -5.20 -0.27
N ARG A 93 -5.65 -4.83 -1.54
CA ARG A 93 -6.79 -5.00 -2.46
C ARG A 93 -7.19 -6.47 -2.63
N GLU A 94 -6.21 -7.38 -2.73
CA GLU A 94 -6.46 -8.82 -2.80
C GLU A 94 -7.09 -9.34 -1.50
N ALA A 95 -6.66 -8.81 -0.34
CA ALA A 95 -7.26 -9.17 0.94
C ALA A 95 -8.76 -8.81 0.99
N PHE A 96 -9.12 -7.59 0.57
CA PHE A 96 -10.51 -7.13 0.49
C PHE A 96 -11.40 -7.99 -0.41
N ARG A 97 -10.83 -8.74 -1.34
CA ARG A 97 -11.58 -9.66 -2.20
C ARG A 97 -12.15 -10.88 -1.45
N THR A 98 -11.56 -11.23 -0.30
CA THR A 98 -11.88 -12.46 0.45
C THR A 98 -12.52 -12.21 1.82
N ILE A 99 -12.82 -10.95 2.12
CA ILE A 99 -13.46 -10.49 3.36
C ILE A 99 -14.55 -9.47 3.01
N ASP A 100 -15.71 -9.56 3.66
CA ASP A 100 -16.71 -8.51 3.55
C ASP A 100 -16.28 -7.31 4.39
N TRP A 101 -15.90 -6.23 3.70
CA TRP A 101 -15.47 -4.96 4.30
C TRP A 101 -16.36 -3.78 3.91
N ASN A 102 -17.53 -4.04 3.31
CA ASN A 102 -18.39 -2.96 2.78
C ASN A 102 -19.01 -2.08 3.88
N TYR A 103 -19.08 -2.59 5.11
CA TYR A 103 -19.68 -1.91 6.25
C TYR A 103 -18.65 -1.30 7.21
N THR A 104 -17.37 -1.62 7.04
CA THR A 104 -16.28 -1.11 7.90
C THR A 104 -15.71 0.16 7.28
N LYS A 105 -15.70 1.27 8.04
CA LYS A 105 -15.07 2.51 7.60
C LYS A 105 -13.55 2.32 7.56
N CYS A 106 -12.93 2.72 6.46
CA CYS A 106 -11.48 2.63 6.33
C CYS A 106 -10.91 3.79 5.52
N LYS A 107 -9.77 4.34 5.91
CA LYS A 107 -8.97 5.22 5.05
C LYS A 107 -7.78 4.45 4.54
N VAL A 108 -7.47 4.63 3.26
CA VAL A 108 -6.36 3.90 2.62
C VAL A 108 -5.43 4.89 1.95
N VAL A 109 -4.21 5.00 2.47
CA VAL A 109 -3.13 5.76 1.82
C VAL A 109 -2.24 4.78 1.07
N MET A 110 -2.17 4.93 -0.24
CA MET A 110 -1.33 4.11 -1.12
C MET A 110 -0.17 4.93 -1.66
N LEU A 111 1.05 4.57 -1.26
CA LEU A 111 2.29 5.18 -1.74
C LEU A 111 2.79 4.40 -2.95
N ALA A 112 2.86 5.04 -4.12
CA ALA A 112 3.30 4.44 -5.38
C ALA A 112 2.69 3.06 -5.74
N PRO A 113 1.36 2.87 -5.64
CA PRO A 113 0.76 1.57 -5.89
C PRO A 113 0.84 1.18 -7.38
N PRO A 114 1.26 -0.04 -7.76
CA PRO A 114 1.26 -0.48 -9.16
C PRO A 114 -0.14 -1.00 -9.58
N ASN A 115 -1.17 -0.16 -9.45
CA ASN A 115 -2.57 -0.51 -9.67
C ASN A 115 -2.91 -0.93 -11.12
N ARG A 116 -2.07 -0.56 -12.10
CA ARG A 116 -2.16 -0.97 -13.51
C ARG A 116 -1.01 -1.89 -13.95
N GLY A 117 -0.25 -2.41 -12.99
CA GLY A 117 0.98 -3.18 -13.23
C GLY A 117 2.21 -2.28 -13.35
N ILE A 118 3.35 -2.86 -13.73
CA ILE A 118 4.62 -2.14 -13.90
C ILE A 118 5.23 -2.44 -15.27
N ARG A 119 5.24 -1.44 -16.15
CA ARG A 119 5.83 -1.49 -17.50
C ARG A 119 7.33 -1.74 -17.43
N TYR A 120 8.01 -1.14 -16.46
CA TYR A 120 9.44 -1.36 -16.24
C TYR A 120 9.77 -2.85 -15.99
N HIS A 121 8.98 -3.54 -15.16
CA HIS A 121 9.16 -4.99 -14.92
C HIS A 121 8.92 -5.83 -16.18
N LYS A 122 7.92 -5.46 -17.00
CA LYS A 122 7.67 -6.14 -18.29
C LYS A 122 8.85 -6.01 -19.24
N SER A 123 9.43 -4.82 -19.35
CA SER A 123 10.62 -4.59 -20.15
C SER A 123 11.83 -5.36 -19.61
N MET A 124 12.10 -5.28 -18.30
CA MET A 124 13.22 -6.00 -17.67
C MET A 124 13.15 -7.52 -17.88
N LYS A 125 11.94 -8.11 -17.79
CA LYS A 125 11.74 -9.54 -18.07
C LYS A 125 12.10 -9.90 -19.51
N LYS A 126 11.74 -9.04 -20.48
CA LYS A 126 12.04 -9.24 -21.91
C LYS A 126 13.53 -9.13 -22.22
N TYR A 127 14.25 -8.21 -21.58
CA TYR A 127 15.65 -7.92 -21.92
C TYR A 127 16.67 -8.75 -21.12
N LEU A 128 16.44 -9.02 -19.83
CA LEU A 128 17.43 -9.69 -18.98
C LEU A 128 17.10 -11.16 -18.68
N GLY A 129 15.99 -11.71 -19.18
CA GLY A 129 15.63 -13.13 -18.97
C GLY A 129 15.55 -13.53 -17.50
N VAL A 130 15.19 -12.59 -16.62
CA VAL A 130 15.46 -12.70 -15.18
C VAL A 130 14.50 -13.66 -14.49
N ALA A 131 14.82 -14.95 -14.56
CA ALA A 131 14.37 -15.91 -13.57
C ALA A 131 15.02 -15.55 -12.22
N GLY A 132 14.22 -15.26 -11.19
CA GLY A 132 14.69 -15.30 -9.79
C GLY A 132 15.22 -14.02 -9.13
N TYR A 133 15.33 -12.85 -9.79
CA TYR A 133 15.89 -11.65 -9.13
C TYR A 133 14.92 -10.95 -8.17
N GLY A 134 13.61 -11.01 -8.43
CA GLY A 134 12.58 -10.39 -7.57
C GLY A 134 11.75 -11.36 -6.74
N GLY A 135 11.92 -12.67 -6.97
CA GLY A 135 11.10 -13.72 -6.39
C GLY A 135 9.66 -13.76 -6.88
N VAL A 136 8.85 -14.64 -6.27
CA VAL A 136 7.53 -15.05 -6.78
C VAL A 136 6.59 -13.85 -7.05
N ALA A 137 6.50 -12.90 -6.12
CA ALA A 137 5.60 -11.76 -6.26
C ALA A 137 6.03 -10.78 -7.38
N ALA A 138 7.34 -10.59 -7.59
CA ALA A 138 7.83 -9.74 -8.66
C ALA A 138 7.59 -10.36 -10.04
N GLU A 139 7.72 -11.68 -10.15
CA GLU A 139 7.43 -12.43 -11.37
C GLU A 139 5.94 -12.40 -11.70
N GLU A 140 5.07 -12.59 -10.70
CA GLU A 140 3.62 -12.42 -10.85
C GLU A 140 3.30 -11.00 -11.31
N LEU A 141 3.86 -9.98 -10.65
CA LEU A 141 3.63 -8.57 -10.99
C LEU A 141 4.03 -8.23 -12.44
N ALA A 142 5.12 -8.82 -12.95
CA ALA A 142 5.54 -8.63 -14.33
C ALA A 142 4.53 -9.20 -15.35
N MET A 143 3.69 -10.14 -14.94
CA MET A 143 2.65 -10.74 -15.79
C MET A 143 1.29 -10.04 -15.68
N LEU A 144 1.06 -9.25 -14.62
CA LEU A 144 -0.20 -8.54 -14.41
C LEU A 144 -0.35 -7.36 -15.39
N SER A 145 -1.49 -7.29 -16.06
CA SER A 145 -1.92 -6.14 -16.85
C SER A 145 -2.98 -5.32 -16.10
N ALA A 146 -3.25 -4.11 -16.58
CA ALA A 146 -4.36 -3.29 -16.10
C ALA A 146 -5.69 -4.07 -16.12
N ASP A 147 -5.98 -4.77 -17.22
CA ASP A 147 -7.22 -5.52 -17.37
C ASP A 147 -7.30 -6.70 -16.39
N THR A 148 -6.19 -7.43 -16.21
CA THR A 148 -6.13 -8.52 -15.23
C THR A 148 -6.32 -7.99 -13.81
N LEU A 149 -5.74 -6.85 -13.48
CA LEU A 149 -5.88 -6.22 -12.16
C LEU A 149 -7.29 -5.68 -11.93
N ASP A 150 -7.94 -5.10 -12.95
CA ASP A 150 -9.31 -4.61 -12.83
C ASP A 150 -10.30 -5.78 -12.66
N GLN A 151 -10.14 -6.86 -13.44
CA GLN A 151 -10.95 -8.07 -13.30
C GLN A 151 -10.74 -8.77 -11.95
N ARG A 152 -9.49 -8.82 -11.47
CA ARG A 152 -9.15 -9.52 -10.23
C ARG A 152 -9.49 -8.69 -9.00
N LEU A 153 -9.06 -7.43 -8.94
CA LEU A 153 -9.09 -6.61 -7.72
C LEU A 153 -10.24 -5.61 -7.68
N GLY A 154 -10.74 -5.16 -8.83
CA GLY A 154 -11.86 -4.22 -8.93
C GLY A 154 -11.67 -2.93 -8.12
N LYS A 155 -12.80 -2.35 -7.69
CA LYS A 155 -12.86 -1.15 -6.84
C LYS A 155 -12.65 -1.52 -5.37
N LEU A 156 -12.26 -0.54 -4.55
CA LEU A 156 -12.25 -0.71 -3.10
C LEU A 156 -13.67 -0.86 -2.52
N PRO A 157 -13.80 -1.44 -1.30
CA PRO A 157 -15.07 -1.51 -0.59
C PRO A 157 -15.73 -0.13 -0.43
N ARG A 158 -17.06 -0.09 -0.39
CA ARG A 158 -17.86 1.16 -0.45
C ARG A 158 -17.49 2.19 0.63
N ARG A 159 -17.11 1.75 1.82
CA ARG A 159 -16.77 2.62 2.97
C ARG A 159 -15.25 2.81 3.15
N CYS A 160 -14.48 2.49 2.11
CA CYS A 160 -13.05 2.75 2.07
C CYS A 160 -12.73 3.97 1.21
N TYR A 161 -12.02 4.93 1.80
CA TYR A 161 -11.66 6.19 1.17
C TYR A 161 -10.18 6.19 0.81
N PRO A 162 -9.83 6.12 -0.48
CA PRO A 162 -8.44 6.06 -0.90
C PRO A 162 -7.81 7.42 -1.18
N LEU A 163 -6.57 7.57 -0.75
CA LEU A 163 -5.60 8.57 -1.19
C LEU A 163 -4.42 7.84 -1.85
N VAL A 164 -4.16 8.13 -3.13
CA VAL A 164 -3.00 7.63 -3.87
C VAL A 164 -1.98 8.75 -3.99
N LEU A 165 -0.76 8.48 -3.52
CA LEU A 165 0.40 9.35 -3.66
C LEU A 165 1.35 8.73 -4.68
N ALA A 166 1.46 9.34 -5.85
CA ALA A 166 2.31 8.91 -6.95
C ALA A 166 3.63 9.70 -6.96
N GLY A 167 4.75 9.02 -7.20
CA GLY A 167 6.05 9.67 -7.31
C GLY A 167 6.38 10.07 -8.75
N LYS A 168 7.14 11.15 -8.93
CA LYS A 168 7.60 11.62 -10.26
C LYS A 168 9.10 11.93 -10.33
N LEU A 169 9.89 11.47 -9.36
CA LEU A 169 11.36 11.63 -9.39
C LEU A 169 12.04 10.30 -9.72
N CYS A 170 12.48 10.15 -10.96
CA CYS A 170 13.15 8.93 -11.43
C CYS A 170 14.66 9.01 -11.18
N LEU A 171 15.14 8.31 -10.17
CA LEU A 171 16.58 8.14 -9.91
C LEU A 171 17.18 6.89 -10.58
N ASN A 172 16.35 6.06 -11.20
CA ASN A 172 16.80 4.84 -11.87
C ASN A 172 17.25 5.16 -13.31
N PRO A 173 18.55 5.00 -13.67
CA PRO A 173 19.05 5.32 -15.01
C PRO A 173 18.42 4.44 -16.11
N PHE A 174 17.96 3.23 -15.76
CA PHE A 174 17.38 2.30 -16.73
C PHE A 174 15.89 2.55 -17.01
N ASN A 175 15.23 3.40 -16.21
CA ASN A 175 13.80 3.72 -16.36
C ASN A 175 13.51 5.19 -16.72
N GLN A 176 14.52 5.90 -17.25
CA GLN A 176 14.38 7.33 -17.61
C GLN A 176 13.38 7.57 -18.75
N HIS A 177 13.16 6.57 -19.61
CA HIS A 177 12.28 6.67 -20.79
C HIS A 177 10.78 6.69 -20.46
N ASN A 178 10.38 6.21 -19.28
CA ASN A 178 8.98 6.05 -18.89
C ASN A 178 8.51 7.21 -17.98
N TYR A 179 8.67 8.47 -18.38
CA TYR A 179 8.34 9.62 -17.54
C TYR A 179 6.86 10.04 -17.67
N PRO A 180 6.20 10.54 -16.60
CA PRO A 180 6.66 10.67 -15.22
C PRO A 180 6.61 9.36 -14.42
N ASN A 181 7.71 9.04 -13.74
CA ASN A 181 7.83 7.88 -12.83
C ASN A 181 8.73 8.17 -11.63
N ASP A 182 8.69 7.28 -10.64
CA ASP A 182 9.44 7.37 -9.38
C ASP A 182 10.71 6.50 -9.34
N GLY A 183 11.13 5.98 -10.51
CA GLY A 183 12.22 5.02 -10.67
C GLY A 183 11.72 3.60 -10.96
N LEU A 184 10.48 3.26 -10.58
CA LEU A 184 9.88 1.94 -10.82
C LEU A 184 8.47 2.05 -11.41
N VAL A 185 7.58 2.80 -10.77
CA VAL A 185 6.16 2.91 -11.10
C VAL A 185 5.91 4.27 -11.74
N MET A 186 5.22 4.27 -12.87
CA MET A 186 4.77 5.52 -13.50
C MET A 186 3.56 6.10 -12.78
N VAL A 187 3.38 7.41 -12.90
CA VAL A 187 2.21 8.09 -12.34
C VAL A 187 0.91 7.49 -12.87
N GLU A 188 0.81 7.19 -14.17
CA GLU A 188 -0.37 6.56 -14.77
C GLU A 188 -0.66 5.15 -14.23
N GLU A 189 0.37 4.42 -13.79
CA GLU A 189 0.23 3.07 -13.26
C GLU A 189 -0.36 3.03 -11.86
N THR A 190 -0.32 4.18 -11.16
CA THR A 190 -0.90 4.32 -9.82
C THR A 190 -2.40 4.56 -9.84
N LEU A 191 -2.99 4.86 -11.00
CA LEU A 191 -4.42 5.09 -11.16
C LEU A 191 -5.21 3.79 -10.95
N MET A 192 -6.38 3.89 -10.33
CA MET A 192 -7.26 2.76 -10.09
C MET A 192 -8.73 3.14 -10.29
N PRO A 193 -9.62 2.17 -10.54
CA PRO A 193 -11.03 2.46 -10.74
C PRO A 193 -11.71 2.95 -9.44
N GLY A 194 -12.67 3.86 -9.59
CA GLY A 194 -13.45 4.44 -8.48
C GLY A 194 -13.10 5.89 -8.17
N GLU A 195 -13.73 6.44 -7.13
CA GLU A 195 -13.44 7.79 -6.65
C GLU A 195 -12.19 7.74 -5.77
N VAL A 196 -11.09 8.30 -6.29
CA VAL A 196 -9.79 8.26 -5.63
C VAL A 196 -9.17 9.64 -5.63
N ARG A 197 -8.72 10.10 -4.45
CA ARG A 197 -7.86 11.28 -4.38
C ARG A 197 -6.47 10.89 -4.86
N HIS A 198 -6.03 11.45 -5.98
CA HIS A 198 -4.73 11.17 -6.57
C HIS A 198 -3.86 12.42 -6.51
N GLN A 199 -2.63 12.30 -5.99
CA GLN A 199 -1.69 13.39 -5.89
C GLN A 199 -0.31 12.95 -6.36
N VAL A 200 0.39 13.85 -7.06
CA VAL A 200 1.73 13.57 -7.59
C VAL A 200 2.77 14.34 -6.77
N ILE A 201 3.78 13.63 -6.27
CA ILE A 201 4.84 14.15 -5.41
C ILE A 201 6.19 13.92 -6.08
N GLY A 202 7.10 14.90 -5.99
CA GLY A 202 8.47 14.82 -6.50
C GLY A 202 9.38 13.91 -5.68
N ALA A 203 8.96 12.67 -5.40
CA ALA A 203 9.70 11.70 -4.61
C ALA A 203 10.06 10.46 -5.45
N PRO A 204 11.22 9.82 -5.18
CA PRO A 204 11.56 8.53 -5.75
C PRO A 204 10.93 7.40 -4.93
N HIS A 205 10.78 6.23 -5.55
CA HIS A 205 9.94 5.13 -5.05
C HIS A 205 10.23 4.76 -3.58
N TYR A 206 11.51 4.52 -3.25
CA TYR A 206 11.91 4.05 -1.92
C TYR A 206 12.14 5.15 -0.88
N LEU A 207 12.26 6.42 -1.30
CA LEU A 207 12.30 7.56 -0.36
C LEU A 207 10.92 8.18 -0.16
N MET A 208 9.90 7.68 -0.85
CA MET A 208 8.55 8.21 -0.75
C MET A 208 8.01 8.15 0.68
N PRO A 209 8.12 7.04 1.44
CA PRO A 209 7.56 7.02 2.79
C PRO A 209 8.29 7.95 3.77
N SER A 210 9.56 8.29 3.52
CA SER A 210 10.32 9.26 4.33
C SER A 210 10.24 10.70 3.79
N HIS A 211 9.56 10.93 2.67
CA HIS A 211 9.47 12.25 2.07
C HIS A 211 8.55 13.17 2.91
N PRO A 212 8.98 14.38 3.29
CA PRO A 212 8.22 15.26 4.19
C PRO A 212 6.78 15.53 3.74
N THR A 213 6.58 15.82 2.45
CA THR A 213 5.23 16.01 1.88
C THR A 213 4.37 14.75 1.94
N VAL A 214 4.96 13.56 1.80
CA VAL A 214 4.20 12.31 1.89
C VAL A 214 3.74 12.06 3.32
N ILE A 215 4.63 12.28 4.29
CA ILE A 215 4.33 12.18 5.72
C ILE A 215 3.19 13.14 6.09
N GLU A 216 3.32 14.41 5.70
CA GLU A 216 2.31 15.45 5.94
C GLU A 216 0.95 15.06 5.33
N ARG A 217 0.91 14.70 4.04
CA ARG A 217 -0.34 14.33 3.35
C ARG A 217 -0.99 13.08 3.95
N THR A 218 -0.18 12.08 4.29
CA THR A 218 -0.64 10.85 4.95
C THR A 218 -1.30 11.19 6.28
N GLN A 219 -0.61 11.97 7.12
CA GLN A 219 -1.11 12.39 8.42
C GLN A 219 -2.41 13.19 8.30
N SER A 220 -2.44 14.23 7.48
CA SER A 220 -3.64 15.08 7.31
C SER A 220 -4.85 14.27 6.86
N PHE A 221 -4.65 13.32 5.93
CA PHE A 221 -5.72 12.45 5.46
C PHE A 221 -6.24 11.51 6.56
N MET A 222 -5.33 10.89 7.32
CA MET A 222 -5.70 9.98 8.42
C MET A 222 -6.43 10.70 9.56
N GLU A 223 -6.27 12.02 9.71
CA GLU A 223 -6.90 12.79 10.77
C GLU A 223 -8.22 13.48 10.38
N THR A 224 -8.62 13.42 9.11
CA THR A 224 -9.88 14.03 8.61
C THR A 224 -11.13 13.23 8.96
#